data_AF-A0A6A4CK91-F1
#
_entry.id   AF-A0A6A4CK91-F1
#
_cell.length_a   1.000
_cell.length_b   1.000
_cell.length_c   1.000
_cell.angle_alpha   90.00
_cell.angle_beta   90.00
_cell.angle_gamma   90.00
#
_symmetry.space_group_name_H-M   'P 1'
#
loop_
_entity.id
_entity.type
_entity.pdbx_description
1 polymer ?
#
loop_
_entity_poly.entity_id
_entity_poly.type
_entity_poly.pdbx_seq_one_letter_code
_entity_poly.pdbx_strand_id
1 'polypeptide(L)'
;MDQSSSPTPQTFGEMLAFVAQQQVQFQERLSEQIAAQNARFETLVSKPPAARKAEPPKYHGWMNEDLELWFFTIEQYYADYHPLMGEESPGFITMISCHLARTPMNWFTSSWQIVTDRESSARGLPSRTPFAIDS
;
A
#
# COMPACT_ATOMS: atom_id res chain seq x y z
N MET A 1 -55.06 -16.39 8.05
CA MET A 1 -54.12 -17.27 8.78
C MET A 1 -53.71 -18.35 7.80
N ASP A 2 -52.61 -18.13 7.07
CA ASP A 2 -52.10 -19.10 6.11
C ASP A 2 -51.35 -20.20 6.84
N GLN A 3 -51.92 -21.40 6.80
CA GLN A 3 -51.28 -22.60 7.33
C GLN A 3 -50.13 -22.98 6.39
N SER A 4 -48.90 -22.63 6.77
CA SER A 4 -47.68 -23.21 6.21
C SER A 4 -47.56 -24.64 6.72
N SER A 5 -48.24 -25.58 6.07
CA SER A 5 -48.05 -27.01 6.29
C SER A 5 -46.73 -27.43 5.65
N SER A 6 -45.66 -27.47 6.44
CA SER A 6 -44.47 -28.26 6.09
C SER A 6 -44.90 -29.73 5.98
N PRO A 7 -44.69 -30.40 4.83
CA PRO A 7 -45.09 -31.79 4.67
C PRO A 7 -44.10 -32.66 5.45
N THR A 8 -44.54 -33.19 6.60
CA THR A 8 -43.82 -34.27 7.26
C THR A 8 -43.82 -35.49 6.32
N PRO A 9 -42.65 -36.00 5.90
CA PRO A 9 -42.59 -37.12 4.96
C PRO A 9 -43.22 -38.37 5.58
N GLN A 10 -44.21 -38.98 4.92
CA GLN A 10 -44.98 -40.10 5.48
C GLN A 10 -44.49 -41.45 4.95
N THR A 11 -43.76 -41.45 3.84
CA THR A 11 -43.18 -42.64 3.23
C THR A 11 -41.65 -42.60 3.21
N PHE A 12 -41.00 -43.76 3.17
CA PHE A 12 -39.54 -43.87 3.12
C PHE A 12 -38.94 -43.14 1.90
N GLY A 13 -39.64 -43.17 0.76
CA GLY A 13 -39.24 -42.42 -0.45
C GLY A 13 -39.28 -40.91 -0.26
N GLU A 14 -40.33 -40.38 0.39
CA GLU A 14 -40.43 -38.95 0.71
C GLU A 14 -39.39 -38.54 1.75
N MET A 15 -39.06 -39.42 2.70
CA MET A 15 -38.01 -39.16 3.69
C MET A 15 -36.63 -39.04 3.03
N LEU A 16 -36.31 -39.91 2.06
CA LEU A 16 -35.08 -39.80 1.27
C LEU A 16 -35.04 -38.50 0.46
N ALA A 17 -36.16 -38.11 -0.16
CA ALA A 17 -36.26 -36.86 -0.90
C ALA A 17 -36.12 -35.63 0.01
N PHE A 18 -36.71 -35.67 1.20
CA PHE A 18 -36.60 -34.62 2.21
C PHE A 18 -35.16 -34.46 2.70
N VAL A 19 -34.46 -35.55 3.01
CA VAL A 19 -33.06 -35.52 3.43
C VAL A 19 -32.15 -35.01 2.31
N ALA A 20 -32.36 -35.46 1.07
CA ALA A 20 -31.61 -34.96 -0.08
C ALA A 20 -31.82 -33.46 -0.29
N GLN A 21 -33.06 -32.98 -0.17
CA GLN A 21 -33.39 -31.56 -0.27
C GLN A 21 -32.77 -30.74 0.86
N GLN A 22 -32.81 -31.26 2.08
CA GLN A 22 -32.21 -30.62 3.25
C GLN A 22 -30.68 -30.54 3.12
N GLN A 23 -30.05 -31.55 2.55
CA GLN A 23 -28.61 -31.59 2.30
C GLN A 23 -28.20 -30.52 1.27
N VAL A 24 -28.96 -30.38 0.18
CA VAL A 24 -28.71 -29.34 -0.84
C VAL A 24 -28.87 -27.94 -0.25
N GLN A 25 -29.95 -27.69 0.50
CA GLN A 25 -30.15 -26.38 1.14
C GLN A 25 -29.03 -26.02 2.12
N PHE A 26 -28.53 -26.99 2.89
CA PHE A 26 -27.43 -26.75 3.80
C PHE A 26 -26.14 -26.39 3.05
N GLN A 27 -25.88 -27.08 1.94
CA GLN A 27 -24.72 -26.84 1.10
C GLN A 27 -24.76 -25.47 0.41
N GLU A 28 -25.94 -25.05 -0.06
CA GLU A 28 -26.14 -23.70 -0.62
C GLU A 28 -25.88 -22.61 0.42
N ARG A 29 -26.43 -22.74 1.64
CA ARG A 29 -26.19 -21.74 2.70
C ARG A 29 -24.72 -21.64 3.10
N LEU A 30 -24.01 -22.76 3.14
CA LEU A 30 -22.56 -22.76 3.40
C LEU A 30 -21.81 -22.02 2.30
N SER A 31 -22.15 -22.30 1.03
CA SER A 31 -21.55 -21.62 -0.12
C SER A 31 -21.80 -20.11 -0.08
N GLU A 32 -23.03 -19.68 0.17
CA GLU A 32 -23.40 -18.27 0.31
C GLU A 32 -22.66 -17.59 1.46
N GLN A 33 -22.49 -18.27 2.59
CA GLN A 33 -21.79 -17.73 3.74
C GLN A 33 -20.28 -17.55 3.44
N ILE A 34 -19.68 -18.49 2.73
CA ILE A 34 -18.28 -18.41 2.27
C ILE A 34 -18.15 -17.27 1.25
N ALA A 35 -19.06 -17.17 0.28
CA ALA A 35 -19.05 -16.10 -0.71
C ALA A 35 -19.20 -14.71 -0.05
N ALA A 36 -20.09 -14.58 0.93
CA ALA A 36 -20.27 -13.34 1.68
C ALA A 36 -19.04 -12.99 2.55
N GLN A 37 -18.38 -13.97 3.15
CA GLN A 37 -17.11 -13.78 3.86
C GLN A 37 -16.00 -13.33 2.91
N ASN A 38 -15.86 -13.98 1.75
CA ASN A 38 -14.88 -13.62 0.74
C ASN A 38 -15.13 -12.23 0.17
N ALA A 39 -16.37 -11.87 -0.14
CA ALA A 39 -16.71 -10.52 -0.60
C ALA A 39 -16.41 -9.45 0.46
N ARG A 40 -16.64 -9.74 1.75
CA ARG A 40 -16.24 -8.85 2.86
C ARG A 40 -14.73 -8.72 2.96
N PHE A 41 -13.99 -9.82 2.84
CA PHE A 41 -12.54 -9.82 2.85
C PHE A 41 -11.97 -9.05 1.65
N GLU A 42 -12.47 -9.30 0.45
CA GLU A 42 -12.12 -8.53 -0.74
C GLU A 42 -12.45 -7.05 -0.59
N THR A 43 -13.56 -6.68 0.07
CA THR A 43 -13.87 -5.27 0.37
C THR A 43 -12.86 -4.65 1.34
N LEU A 44 -12.37 -5.41 2.33
CA LEU A 44 -11.36 -4.95 3.28
C LEU A 44 -9.97 -4.85 2.64
N VAL A 45 -9.63 -5.76 1.71
CA VAL A 45 -8.34 -5.80 0.99
C VAL A 45 -8.31 -4.82 -0.18
N SER A 46 -9.43 -4.61 -0.86
CA SER A 46 -9.58 -3.66 -1.97
C SER A 46 -9.83 -2.23 -1.49
N LYS A 47 -10.14 -2.04 -0.20
CA LYS A 47 -10.15 -0.70 0.40
C LYS A 47 -8.73 -0.14 0.23
N PRO A 48 -8.54 0.95 -0.52
CA PRO A 48 -7.26 1.61 -0.61
C PRO A 48 -6.77 1.87 0.81
N PRO A 49 -5.46 1.78 1.10
CA PRO A 49 -4.92 2.13 2.40
C PRO A 49 -5.57 3.43 2.85
N ALA A 50 -6.23 3.38 4.00
CA ALA A 50 -7.23 4.34 4.41
C ALA A 50 -6.67 5.76 4.31
N ALA A 51 -7.24 6.54 3.39
CA ALA A 51 -6.82 7.89 3.02
C ALA A 51 -5.37 7.96 2.54
N ARG A 52 -5.15 8.52 1.35
CA ARG A 52 -3.88 9.21 1.11
C ARG A 52 -3.75 10.20 2.26
N LYS A 53 -2.89 9.89 3.24
CA LYS A 53 -2.48 10.85 4.26
C LYS A 53 -2.17 12.15 3.51
N ALA A 54 -2.59 13.29 4.05
CA ALA A 54 -2.30 14.57 3.41
C ALA A 54 -0.83 14.57 2.92
N GLU A 55 -0.61 15.11 1.72
CA GLU A 55 0.73 15.12 1.11
C GLU A 55 1.75 15.60 2.15
N PRO A 56 2.91 14.92 2.27
CA PRO A 56 3.88 15.28 3.28
C PRO A 56 4.28 16.75 3.16
N PRO A 57 4.49 17.45 4.30
CA PRO A 57 4.98 18.81 4.25
C PRO A 57 6.38 18.86 3.62
N LYS A 58 6.67 19.95 2.89
CA LYS A 58 8.04 20.21 2.44
C LYS A 58 8.93 20.62 3.61
N TYR A 59 10.15 20.10 3.62
CA TYR A 59 11.18 20.53 4.56
C TYR A 59 11.92 21.76 4.04
N HIS A 60 11.90 22.86 4.77
CA HIS A 60 12.54 24.12 4.40
C HIS A 60 13.95 24.28 4.97
N GLY A 61 14.33 23.48 5.96
CA GLY A 61 15.60 23.59 6.65
C GLY A 61 15.64 24.77 7.62
N TRP A 62 14.49 25.18 8.16
CA TRP A 62 14.45 26.24 9.16
C TRP A 62 14.85 25.70 10.53
N MET A 63 15.41 26.56 11.40
CA MET A 63 15.86 26.14 12.74
C MET A 63 14.71 25.74 13.68
N ASN A 64 13.47 26.08 13.34
CA ASN A 64 12.27 25.71 14.08
C ASN A 64 11.53 24.51 13.46
N GLU A 65 11.99 23.98 12.32
CA GLU A 65 11.43 22.77 11.75
C GLU A 65 12.04 21.55 12.44
N ASP A 66 11.17 20.62 12.82
CA ASP A 66 11.56 19.34 13.41
C ASP A 66 11.88 18.34 12.29
N LEU A 67 13.18 18.05 12.14
CA LEU A 67 13.70 17.14 11.12
C LEU A 67 13.26 15.69 11.37
N GLU A 68 13.23 15.25 12.63
CA GLU A 68 12.84 13.89 13.00
C GLU A 68 11.36 13.67 12.73
N LEU A 69 10.52 14.65 13.08
CA LEU A 69 9.10 14.61 12.76
C LEU A 69 8.85 14.60 11.25
N TRP A 70 9.65 15.34 10.48
CA TRP A 70 9.57 15.33 9.03
C TRP A 70 9.92 13.96 8.45
N PHE A 71 11.02 13.33 8.87
CA PHE A 71 11.39 11.97 8.47
C PHE A 71 10.27 10.97 8.78
N PHE A 72 9.77 10.98 10.02
CA PHE A 72 8.69 10.10 10.43
C PHE A 72 7.43 10.26 9.57
N THR A 73 7.08 11.50 9.22
CA THR A 73 5.91 11.80 8.37
C THR A 73 6.08 11.23 6.96
N ILE A 74 7.28 11.34 6.39
CA ILE A 74 7.61 10.84 5.06
C ILE A 74 7.65 9.30 5.03
N GLU A 75 8.29 8.67 6.02
CA GLU A 75 8.31 7.21 6.17
C GLU A 75 6.89 6.65 6.32
N GLN A 76 6.07 7.30 7.15
CA GLN A 76 4.67 6.93 7.32
C GLN A 76 3.81 7.12 6.08
N TYR A 77 4.18 8.04 5.19
CA TYR A 77 3.47 8.28 3.93
C TYR A 77 3.83 7.21 2.88
N TYR A 78 5.07 6.71 2.90
CA TYR A 78 5.56 5.68 1.98
C TYR A 78 5.59 4.25 2.55
N ALA A 79 5.05 4.04 3.75
CA ALA A 79 5.04 2.75 4.44
C ALA A 79 4.43 1.62 3.59
N ASP A 80 3.38 1.91 2.82
CA ASP A 80 2.73 0.92 1.93
C ASP A 80 3.51 0.66 0.62
N TYR A 81 4.45 1.55 0.28
CA TYR A 81 5.31 1.44 -0.90
C TYR A 81 6.64 0.74 -0.60
N HIS A 82 6.88 0.35 0.65
CA HIS A 82 8.08 -0.34 1.10
C HIS A 82 8.47 -1.59 0.26
N PRO A 83 7.54 -2.41 -0.25
CA PRO A 83 7.90 -3.54 -1.11
C PRO A 83 8.49 -3.15 -2.47
N LEU A 84 8.25 -1.92 -2.93
CA LEU A 84 8.76 -1.37 -4.20
C LEU A 84 10.07 -0.59 -4.03
N MET A 85 10.52 -0.42 -2.79
CA MET A 85 11.62 0.45 -2.41
C MET A 85 12.75 -0.41 -1.84
N GLY A 86 13.60 -0.94 -2.72
CA GLY A 86 14.84 -1.58 -2.28
C GLY A 86 15.74 -0.57 -1.57
N GLU A 87 16.47 -1.04 -0.56
CA GLU A 87 17.54 -0.30 0.12
C GLU A 87 18.45 0.35 -0.93
N GLU A 88 18.67 1.67 -0.83
CA GLU A 88 19.51 2.46 -1.76
C GLU A 88 18.98 2.59 -3.20
N SER A 89 17.68 2.39 -3.45
CA SER A 89 17.11 2.62 -4.79
C SER A 89 17.20 4.11 -5.20
N PRO A 90 17.73 4.43 -6.40
CA PRO A 90 17.67 5.78 -6.96
C PRO A 90 16.25 6.36 -7.02
N GLY A 91 15.24 5.49 -7.14
CA GLY A 91 13.83 5.88 -7.11
C GLY A 91 13.38 6.40 -5.74
N PHE A 92 13.87 5.79 -4.65
CA PHE A 92 13.59 6.26 -3.28
C PHE A 92 14.23 7.63 -3.05
N ILE A 93 15.49 7.80 -3.45
CA ILE A 93 16.19 9.10 -3.32
C ILE A 93 15.45 10.21 -4.07
N THR A 94 15.03 9.94 -5.31
CA THR A 94 14.25 10.89 -6.12
C THR A 94 12.96 11.28 -5.39
N MET A 95 12.26 10.29 -4.84
CA MET A 95 10.98 10.50 -4.17
C MET A 95 11.10 11.33 -2.89
N ILE A 96 12.09 11.04 -2.04
CA ILE A 96 12.36 11.82 -0.84
C ILE A 96 12.77 13.25 -1.21
N SER A 97 13.57 13.42 -2.26
CA SER A 97 14.03 14.73 -2.70
C SER A 97 12.89 15.66 -3.15
N CYS A 98 11.78 15.12 -3.68
CA CYS A 98 10.60 15.93 -4.04
C CYS A 98 9.98 16.67 -2.84
N HIS A 99 10.23 16.19 -1.62
CA HIS A 99 9.75 16.78 -0.37
C HIS A 99 10.72 17.78 0.26
N LEU A 100 11.84 18.06 -0.39
CA LEU A 100 12.76 19.13 0.02
C LEU A 100 12.36 20.47 -0.62
N ALA A 101 12.40 21.54 0.15
CA ALA A 101 12.36 22.89 -0.40
C ALA A 101 13.72 23.26 -1.02
N ARG A 102 13.79 24.45 -1.62
CA ARG A 102 14.94 24.90 -2.41
C ARG A 102 16.27 24.85 -1.64
N THR A 103 16.29 25.28 -0.38
CA THR A 103 17.53 25.37 0.40
C THR A 103 18.10 23.98 0.74
N PRO A 104 17.35 23.04 1.34
CA PRO A 104 17.84 21.67 1.55
C PRO A 104 18.15 20.93 0.25
N MET A 105 17.37 21.16 -0.82
CA MET A 105 17.62 20.56 -2.13
C MET A 105 18.97 21.00 -2.71
N ASN A 106 19.30 22.30 -2.67
CA ASN A 106 20.58 22.81 -3.14
C ASN A 106 21.75 22.22 -2.35
N TRP A 107 21.58 22.04 -1.04
CA TRP A 107 22.59 21.40 -0.20
C TRP A 107 22.77 19.92 -0.56
N PHE A 108 21.67 19.20 -0.78
CA PHE A 108 21.69 17.80 -1.18
C PHE A 108 22.41 17.58 -2.51
N THR A 109 22.09 18.36 -3.55
CA THR A 109 22.72 18.25 -4.86
C THR A 109 24.20 18.63 -4.82
N SER A 110 24.56 19.68 -4.09
CA SER A 110 25.96 20.11 -3.92
C SER A 110 26.79 19.05 -3.18
N SER A 111 26.22 18.45 -2.14
CA SER A 111 26.88 17.40 -1.35
C SER A 111 27.11 16.15 -2.19
N TRP A 112 26.12 15.75 -2.98
CA TRP A 112 26.24 14.65 -3.94
C TRP A 112 27.32 14.91 -4.99
N GLN A 113 27.40 16.12 -5.54
CA GLN A 113 28.45 16.49 -6.49
C GLN A 113 29.85 16.32 -5.86
N ILE A 114 30.04 16.81 -4.64
CA ILE A 114 31.33 16.71 -3.93
C ILE A 114 31.74 15.25 -3.71
N VAL A 115 30.80 14.39 -3.29
CA VAL A 115 31.06 12.96 -3.09
C VAL A 115 31.45 12.30 -4.42
N THR A 116 30.70 12.60 -5.49
CA THR A 116 30.94 12.04 -6.82
C THR A 116 32.29 12.49 -7.39
N ASP A 117 32.65 13.77 -7.24
CA ASP A 117 33.91 14.33 -7.72
C ASP A 117 35.10 13.73 -6.98
N ARG A 118 34.98 13.50 -5.67
CA ARG A 118 36.00 12.79 -4.88
C ARG A 118 36.19 11.35 -5.35
N GLU A 119 35.11 10.65 -5.64
CA GLU A 119 35.13 9.26 -6.10
C GLU A 119 35.66 9.13 -7.55
N SER A 120 35.35 10.10 -8.42
CA SER A 120 35.90 10.22 -9.77
C SER A 120 37.39 10.55 -9.74
N SER A 121 37.81 11.50 -8.89
CA SER A 121 39.21 11.88 -8.70
C SER A 121 40.05 10.70 -8.17
N ALA A 122 39.52 9.94 -7.21
CA ALA A 122 40.18 8.73 -6.69
C ALA A 122 40.35 7.62 -7.75
N ARG A 123 39.48 7.58 -8.76
CA ARG A 123 39.49 6.59 -9.85
C ARG A 123 40.13 7.10 -11.15
N GLY A 124 40.61 8.35 -11.19
CA GLY A 124 41.16 8.97 -12.40
C GLY A 124 40.15 9.15 -13.53
N LEU A 125 38.85 9.15 -13.21
CA LEU A 125 37.75 9.31 -14.16
C LEU A 125 37.25 10.76 -14.19
N PRO A 126 36.70 11.25 -15.30
CA PRO A 126 36.08 12.57 -15.35
C PRO A 126 34.88 12.66 -14.39
N SER A 127 34.64 13.87 -13.85
CA SER A 127 33.49 14.18 -12.99
C SER A 127 32.17 13.95 -13.73
N ARG A 128 31.24 13.20 -13.12
CA ARG A 128 29.88 13.03 -13.64
C ARG A 128 28.98 14.16 -13.12
N THR A 129 28.25 14.82 -14.01
CA THR A 129 27.16 15.73 -13.64
C THR A 129 25.90 14.91 -13.28
N PRO A 130 25.29 15.10 -12.10
CA PRO A 130 24.06 14.44 -11.74
C PRO A 130 22.84 15.19 -12.32
N PHE A 131 21.90 14.40 -12.83
CA PHE A 131 20.49 14.73 -13.12
C PHE A 131 20.25 16.09 -13.80
N ALA A 132 20.28 16.11 -15.13
CA ALA A 132 19.58 17.15 -15.89
C ALA A 132 18.06 16.94 -15.71
N ILE A 133 17.44 17.75 -14.84
CA ILE A 133 16.00 17.91 -14.87
C ILE A 133 15.73 18.92 -15.99
N ASP A 134 15.37 18.40 -17.17
CA ASP A 134 14.89 19.23 -18.28
C ASP A 134 13.63 19.97 -17.82
N SER A 135 13.60 21.29 -18.06
CA SER A 135 12.56 22.21 -17.57
C SER A 135 11.26 22.13 -18.37
#